data_AF-A0A7J9VEN3-F1
#
_entry.id   AF-A0A7J9VEN3-F1
#
_cell.length_a   1.000
_cell.length_b   1.000
_cell.length_c   1.000
_cell.angle_alpha   90.00
_cell.angle_beta   90.00
_cell.angle_gamma   90.00
#
_symmetry.space_group_name_H-M   'P 1'
#
loop_
_entity.id
_entity.type
_entity.pdbx_description
1 polymer ?
#
loop_
_entity_poly.entity_id
_entity_poly.type
_entity_poly.pdbx_seq_one_letter_code
_entity_poly.pdbx_strand_id
1 'polypeptide(L)' 'MDERTDPGGRLILADHVASTSRFILAAQQLFEKLTFRFAGDHQTRRPLPLVADAGFIIENRERYTKGIVERVIAGKQQE' A
#
# COMPACT_ATOMS: atom_id res chain seq x y z
N MET A 1 5.49 -27.01 9.90
CA MET A 1 5.64 -25.59 9.51
C MET A 1 5.32 -24.80 10.77
N ASP A 2 6.37 -24.34 11.45
CA ASP A 2 6.29 -23.71 12.77
C ASP A 2 6.05 -22.21 12.57
N GLU A 3 4.80 -21.78 12.66
CA GLU A 3 4.40 -20.38 12.46
C GLU A 3 4.66 -19.57 13.73
N ARG A 4 5.94 -19.40 14.09
CA ARG A 4 6.34 -18.48 15.16
C ARG A 4 6.10 -17.05 14.72
N THR A 5 4.94 -16.50 15.06
CA THR A 5 4.78 -15.04 15.07
C THR A 5 5.54 -14.52 16.28
N ASP A 6 6.77 -14.05 16.06
CA ASP A 6 7.56 -13.40 17.11
C ASP A 6 6.77 -12.19 17.65
N PRO A 7 6.60 -12.04 18.97
CA PRO A 7 5.91 -10.91 19.57
C PRO A 7 6.74 -9.64 19.36
N GLY A 8 6.52 -8.97 18.22
CA GLY A 8 7.30 -7.82 17.75
C GLY A 8 7.41 -7.66 16.23
N GLY A 9 6.75 -8.51 15.44
CA GLY A 9 6.77 -8.42 13.99
C GLY A 9 6.28 -7.05 13.46
N ARG A 10 7.13 -6.39 12.66
CA ARG A 10 6.77 -5.18 11.89
C ARG A 10 6.53 -5.51 10.43
N LEU A 11 5.40 -5.05 9.91
CA LEU A 11 5.07 -5.01 8.50
C LEU A 11 5.60 -3.71 7.90
N ILE A 12 6.41 -3.81 6.85
CA ILE A 12 6.83 -2.66 6.03
C ILE A 12 6.29 -2.90 4.62
N LEU A 13 5.39 -2.03 4.18
CA LEU A 13 4.76 -2.11 2.88
C LEU A 13 5.12 -0.86 2.08
N ALA A 14 5.55 -1.04 0.82
CA ALA A 14 5.78 0.03 -0.14
C ALA A 14 5.02 -0.32 -1.41
N ASP A 15 4.06 0.52 -1.80
CA ASP A 15 3.17 0.26 -2.92
C ASP A 15 2.92 1.51 -3.76
N HIS A 16 2.51 1.31 -5.01
CA HIS A 16 2.06 2.38 -5.88
C HIS A 16 0.58 2.65 -5.64
N VAL A 17 0.27 3.88 -5.22
CA VAL A 17 -1.08 4.32 -4.91
C VAL A 17 -1.49 5.48 -5.80
N ALA A 18 -2.79 5.79 -5.76
CA ALA A 18 -3.34 6.97 -6.40
C ALA A 18 -2.59 8.24 -5.96
N SER A 19 -1.99 8.93 -6.95
CA SER A 19 -1.31 10.20 -6.75
C SER A 19 -2.23 11.24 -6.14
N THR A 20 -1.65 12.14 -5.35
CA THR A 20 -2.36 13.31 -4.81
C THR A 20 -2.60 14.39 -5.88
N SER A 21 -1.85 14.36 -6.99
CA SER A 21 -2.06 15.26 -8.13
C SER A 21 -3.12 14.69 -9.08
N ARG A 22 -4.20 15.45 -9.31
CA ARG A 22 -5.30 15.05 -10.21
C ARG A 22 -4.85 14.76 -11.64
N PHE A 23 -3.84 15.47 -12.14
CA PHE A 23 -3.28 15.23 -13.48
C PHE A 23 -2.51 13.91 -13.55
N ILE A 24 -1.73 13.61 -12.52
CA ILE A 24 -0.97 12.36 -12.44
C ILE A 24 -1.92 11.18 -12.23
N LEU A 25 -2.95 11.36 -11.40
CA LEU A 25 -3.99 10.36 -11.19
C LEU A 25 -4.70 10.01 -12.51
N ALA A 26 -5.03 10.99 -13.34
CA ALA A 26 -5.63 10.75 -14.66
C ALA A 26 -4.68 9.95 -15.57
N ALA A 27 -3.39 10.28 -15.56
CA ALA A 27 -2.37 9.52 -16.30
C ALA A 27 -2.24 8.08 -15.78
N GLN A 28 -2.24 7.87 -14.45
CA GLN A 28 -2.23 6.54 -13.83
C GLN A 28 -3.46 5.72 -14.21
N GLN A 29 -4.65 6.32 -14.21
CA GLN A 29 -5.89 5.62 -14.61
C GLN A 29 -5.91 5.24 -16.09
N LEU A 30 -5.37 6.10 -16.96
CA LEU A 30 -5.23 5.77 -18.38
C LEU A 30 -4.22 4.63 -18.58
N PHE A 31 -3.07 4.72 -17.91
CA PHE A 31 -2.06 3.68 -17.94
C PHE A 31 -2.60 2.34 -17.42
N GLU A 32 -3.26 2.35 -16.26
CA GLU A 32 -3.93 1.19 -15.68
C GLU A 32 -4.91 0.57 -16.68
N LYS A 33 -5.81 1.35 -17.31
CA LYS A 33 -6.75 0.81 -18.31
C LYS A 33 -6.07 0.15 -19.51
N LEU A 34 -4.94 0.69 -19.97
CA LEU A 34 -4.20 0.17 -21.12
C LEU A 34 -3.42 -1.10 -20.76
N THR A 35 -2.84 -1.15 -19.56
CA THR A 35 -1.99 -2.27 -19.12
C THR A 35 -2.74 -3.33 -18.32
N PHE A 36 -3.96 -3.03 -17.84
CA PHE A 36 -4.75 -3.89 -16.96
C PHE A 36 -4.91 -5.30 -17.53
N ARG A 37 -5.15 -5.40 -18.84
CA ARG A 37 -5.35 -6.69 -19.52
C ARG A 37 -4.09 -7.55 -19.60
N PHE A 38 -2.91 -6.95 -19.44
CA PHE A 38 -1.62 -7.62 -19.59
C PHE A 38 -0.87 -7.80 -18.26
N ALA A 39 -1.04 -6.86 -17.32
CA ALA A 39 -0.29 -6.83 -16.07
C ALA A 39 -1.14 -7.11 -14.81
N GLY A 40 -2.47 -6.94 -14.88
CA GLY A 40 -3.35 -7.06 -13.71
C GLY A 40 -3.03 -6.07 -12.57
N ASP A 41 -2.25 -5.04 -12.88
CA ASP A 41 -1.76 -4.06 -11.91
C ASP A 41 -2.85 -3.02 -11.61
N HIS A 42 -2.98 -2.65 -10.33
CA HIS A 42 -3.95 -1.67 -9.85
C HIS A 42 -3.24 -0.56 -9.09
N GLN A 43 -2.67 0.39 -9.83
CA GLN A 43 -1.86 1.48 -9.31
C GLN A 43 -2.63 2.48 -8.42
N THR A 44 -3.96 2.35 -8.39
CA THR A 44 -4.83 3.24 -7.63
C THR A 44 -5.33 2.63 -6.31
N ARG A 45 -4.96 1.37 -6.01
CA ARG A 45 -5.33 0.74 -4.73
C ARG A 45 -4.77 1.50 -3.54
N ARG A 46 -5.45 1.33 -2.41
CA ARG A 46 -5.04 1.90 -1.12
C ARG A 46 -4.73 0.74 -0.19
N PRO A 47 -3.47 0.47 0.13
CA PRO A 47 -3.09 -0.63 1.01
C PRO A 47 -3.38 -0.30 2.48
N LEU A 48 -3.36 0.98 2.87
CA LEU A 48 -3.52 1.41 4.26
C LEU A 48 -4.79 0.84 4.95
N PRO A 49 -6.01 0.91 4.36
CA PRO A 49 -7.19 0.34 5.00
C PRO A 49 -7.10 -1.18 5.17
N LEU A 50 -6.46 -1.89 4.23
CA LEU A 50 -6.29 -3.34 4.30
C LEU A 50 -5.32 -3.73 5.44
N VAL A 51 -4.27 -2.95 5.64
CA VAL A 51 -3.32 -3.16 6.74
C VAL A 51 -4.00 -2.95 8.09
N ALA A 52 -4.82 -1.91 8.20
CA ALA A 52 -5.58 -1.64 9.43
C ALA A 52 -6.64 -2.73 9.71
N ASP A 53 -7.38 -3.16 8.68
CA ASP A 53 -8.41 -4.21 8.77
C ASP A 53 -7.81 -5.58 9.13
N ALA A 54 -6.56 -5.83 8.70
CA ALA A 54 -5.79 -7.02 9.09
C ALA A 54 -5.29 -6.99 10.55
N GLY A 55 -5.67 -5.99 11.36
CA GLY A 55 -5.33 -5.92 12.78
C GLY A 55 -3.93 -5.36 13.08
N PHE A 56 -3.26 -4.77 12.10
CA PHE A 56 -1.99 -4.07 12.35
C PHE A 56 -2.23 -2.64 12.81
N ILE A 57 -1.37 -2.15 13.69
CA ILE A 57 -1.35 -0.74 14.07
C ILE A 57 -0.39 0.00 13.17
N ILE A 58 -0.93 0.99 12.46
CA ILE A 58 -0.13 1.86 11.61
C ILE A 58 0.76 2.74 12.50
N GLU A 59 2.07 2.50 12.44
CA GLU A 59 3.08 3.27 13.18
C GLU A 59 3.49 4.51 12.38
N ASN A 60 3.70 4.34 11.07
CA ASN A 60 4.13 5.43 10.19
C ASN A 60 3.54 5.26 8.79
N ARG A 61 3.27 6.39 8.14
CA ARG A 61 2.78 6.47 6.78
C ARG A 61 3.40 7.64 6.06
N GLU A 62 4.07 7.35 4.95
CA GLU A 62 4.73 8.36 4.12
C GLU A 62 4.31 8.24 2.67
N ARG A 63 4.32 9.37 1.96
CA ARG A 63 3.98 9.44 0.55
C ARG A 63 5.06 10.18 -0.23
N TYR A 64 5.54 9.57 -1.30
CA TYR A 64 6.63 10.08 -2.14
C TYR A 64 6.16 10.32 -3.57
N THR A 65 7.01 10.98 -4.37
CA THR A 65 6.80 11.18 -5.82
C THR A 65 5.40 11.74 -6.12
N LYS A 66 5.05 12.87 -5.49
CA LYS A 66 3.70 13.48 -5.60
C LYS A 66 2.56 12.51 -5.21
N GLY A 67 2.83 11.67 -4.21
CA GLY A 67 1.87 10.72 -3.64
C GLY A 67 1.63 9.46 -4.47
N ILE A 68 2.47 9.17 -5.47
CA ILE A 68 2.40 7.94 -6.27
C ILE A 68 2.87 6.74 -5.46
N VAL A 69 3.84 6.91 -4.57
CA VAL A 69 4.36 5.82 -3.74
C VAL A 69 3.91 6.05 -2.30
N GLU A 70 3.33 5.03 -1.68
CA GLU A 70 2.98 5.04 -0.26
C GLU A 70 3.81 3.98 0.47
N ARG A 71 4.47 4.41 1.55
CA ARG A 71 5.14 3.53 2.49
C ARG A 71 4.35 3.49 3.79
N VAL A 72 4.04 2.29 4.26
CA VAL A 72 3.36 2.03 5.52
C VAL A 72 4.24 1.14 6.38
N ILE A 73 4.46 1.56 7.62
CA ILE A 73 5.09 0.75 8.66
C ILE A 73 4.02 0.46 9.69
N ALA A 74 3.80 -0.81 10.00
CA ALA A 74 2.78 -1.22 10.95
C ALA A 74 3.28 -2.35 11.86
N GLY A 75 2.93 -2.29 13.13
CA GLY A 75 3.24 -3.32 14.11
C GLY A 75 2.06 -4.28 14.29
N LYS A 76 2.34 -5.56 14.56
CA LYS A 76 1.29 -6.51 15.00
C LYS A 76 0.86 -6.12 16.42
N GLN A 77 -0.45 -5.98 16.68
CA GLN A 77 -0.92 -5.89 18.06
C GLN A 77 -0.59 -7.19 18.78
N GLN A 78 0.10 -7.08 19.91
CA GLN A 78 0.18 -8.18 20.86
C GLN A 78 -1.13 -8.17 21.64
N GLU A 79 -1.92 -9.23 21.50
CA GLU A 79 -2.94 -9.58 22.49
C GLU A 79 -2.27 -10.17 23.74
#